data_AF-A0A7V9I7S0-F1
#
_entry.id   AF-A0A7V9I7S0-F1
#
_cell.length_a   1.000
_cell.length_b   1.000
_cell.length_c   1.000
_cell.angle_alpha   90.00
_cell.angle_beta   90.00
_cell.angle_gamma   90.00
#
_symmetry.space_group_name_H-M   'P 1'
#
loop_
_entity.id
_entity.type
_entity.pdbx_description
1 polymer ?
#
loop_
_entity_poly.entity_id
_entity_poly.type
_entity_poly.pdbx_seq_one_letter_code
_entity_poly.pdbx_strand_id
1 'polypeptide(L)'
;MSKRMIALLWATSLAAWADVAYMLFALNIGALAEPLHPLRLVYYTLVVAAPALTFFPVARLIGLRTFGWEATGCWAGLVLMLTFVSPDVAGLPGYLAFTALLFGVVASICLPVGYAIGFKLLTLRVHRRDTGRARREAYLAALFVVLSAAMNMGGFLNALNAMLLALILALIESFALARKPGEQAL
;
A
#
# COMPACT_ATOMS: atom_id res chain seq x y z
N MET A 1 -3.58 -18.87 15.85
CA MET A 1 -2.86 -17.75 16.53
C MET A 1 -3.68 -17.33 17.74
N SER A 2 -3.11 -17.28 18.95
CA SER A 2 -3.86 -16.86 20.14
C SER A 2 -4.15 -15.34 20.10
N LYS A 3 -5.26 -14.89 20.69
CA LYS A 3 -5.62 -13.46 20.74
C LYS A 3 -4.51 -12.61 21.38
N ARG A 4 -3.85 -13.15 22.42
CA ARG A 4 -2.71 -12.51 23.10
C ARG A 4 -1.52 -12.31 22.15
N MET A 5 -1.19 -13.31 21.34
CA MET A 5 -0.08 -13.21 20.38
C MET A 5 -0.37 -12.18 19.28
N ILE A 6 -1.62 -12.08 18.82
CA ILE A 6 -2.03 -11.05 17.86
C ILE A 6 -1.90 -9.65 18.49
N ALA A 7 -2.38 -9.45 19.72
CA ALA A 7 -2.28 -8.18 20.42
C ALA A 7 -0.82 -7.73 20.62
N LEU A 8 0.06 -8.65 21.01
CA LEU A 8 1.49 -8.38 21.16
C LEU A 8 2.12 -7.94 19.83
N LEU A 9 1.81 -8.62 18.73
CA LEU A 9 2.34 -8.23 17.42
C LEU A 9 1.89 -6.84 16.98
N TRP A 10 0.61 -6.51 17.19
CA TRP A 10 0.10 -5.17 16.91
C TRP A 10 0.78 -4.11 17.77
N ALA A 11 0.97 -4.37 19.06
CA ALA A 11 1.66 -3.44 19.96
C ALA A 11 3.13 -3.23 19.53
N THR A 12 3.85 -4.30 19.21
CA THR A 12 5.24 -4.20 18.73
C THR A 12 5.34 -3.51 17.37
N SER A 13 4.38 -3.76 16.48
CA SER A 13 4.34 -3.09 15.18
C SER A 13 4.07 -1.60 15.33
N LEU A 14 3.15 -1.21 16.22
CA LEU A 14 2.85 0.19 16.51
C LEU A 14 4.06 0.91 17.12
N ALA A 15 4.75 0.27 18.07
CA ALA A 15 5.98 0.80 18.64
C ALA A 15 7.06 1.00 17.56
N ALA A 16 7.28 0.01 16.69
CA ALA A 16 8.24 0.13 15.59
C ALA A 16 7.89 1.27 14.62
N TRP A 17 6.61 1.46 14.30
CA TRP A 17 6.16 2.60 13.49
C TRP A 17 6.38 3.95 14.19
N ALA A 18 6.13 4.01 15.50
CA ALA A 18 6.39 5.20 16.30
C ALA A 18 7.88 5.55 16.32
N ASP A 19 8.75 4.56 16.45
CA ASP A 19 10.21 4.75 16.40
C ASP A 19 10.67 5.23 15.03
N VAL A 20 10.15 4.66 13.93
CA VAL A 20 10.42 5.14 12.56
C VAL A 20 10.01 6.61 12.40
N ALA A 21 8.79 6.96 12.86
CA ALA A 21 8.29 8.32 12.79
C ALA A 21 9.14 9.29 13.65
N TYR A 22 9.53 8.88 14.86
CA TYR A 22 10.40 9.65 15.73
C TYR A 22 11.76 9.90 15.08
N MET A 23 12.39 8.86 14.53
CA MET A 23 13.68 9.00 13.84
C MET A 23 13.59 9.89 12.60
N LEU A 24 12.48 9.80 11.86
CA LEU A 24 12.27 10.60 10.66
C LEU A 24 12.03 12.07 10.99
N PHE A 25 11.09 12.38 11.88
CA PHE A 25 10.64 13.75 12.13
C PHE A 25 11.39 14.46 13.26
N ALA A 26 11.72 13.77 14.34
CA ALA A 26 12.37 14.39 15.51
C ALA A 26 13.89 14.36 15.42
N LEU A 27 14.47 13.23 14.99
CA LEU A 27 15.93 13.12 14.85
C LEU A 27 16.45 13.58 13.49
N ASN A 28 15.56 13.75 12.50
CA ASN A 28 15.91 14.06 11.11
C ASN A 28 17.05 13.17 10.60
N ILE A 29 16.87 11.85 10.70
CA ILE A 29 17.90 10.86 10.40
C ILE A 29 18.50 11.00 8.98
N GLY A 30 17.75 11.60 8.05
CA GLY A 30 18.20 11.92 6.69
C GLY A 30 19.36 12.90 6.61
N ALA A 31 19.54 13.76 7.62
CA ALA A 31 20.60 14.75 7.67
C ALA A 31 21.99 14.18 8.06
N LEU A 32 22.05 12.94 8.55
CA LEU A 32 23.31 12.30 8.91
C LEU A 32 24.12 11.96 7.64
N ALA A 33 25.29 12.57 7.47
CA ALA A 33 26.12 12.43 6.27
C ALA A 33 26.60 10.98 6.03
N GLU A 34 26.97 10.27 7.08
CA GLU A 34 27.55 8.92 6.97
C GLU A 34 26.47 7.85 6.73
N PRO A 35 26.55 7.06 5.64
CA PRO A 35 25.55 6.02 5.34
C PRO A 35 25.50 4.86 6.35
N LEU A 36 26.65 4.54 6.95
CA LEU A 36 26.84 3.43 7.90
C LEU A 36 26.80 3.87 9.36
N HIS A 37 26.28 5.07 9.64
CA HIS A 37 26.11 5.53 11.02
C HIS A 37 25.23 4.53 11.80
N PRO A 38 25.58 4.15 13.04
CA PRO A 38 24.84 3.13 13.81
C PRO A 38 23.34 3.41 13.91
N LEU A 39 22.94 4.68 14.08
CA LEU A 39 21.53 5.07 14.09
C LEU A 39 20.82 4.85 12.75
N ARG A 40 21.50 5.03 11.61
CA ARG A 40 20.93 4.73 10.28
C ARG A 40 20.76 3.23 10.08
N LEU A 41 21.67 2.41 10.59
CA LEU A 41 21.51 0.95 10.56
C LEU A 41 20.27 0.53 11.34
N VAL A 42 20.08 1.05 12.55
CA VAL A 42 18.86 0.84 13.34
C VAL A 42 17.64 1.30 12.54
N TYR A 43 17.69 2.48 11.95
CA TYR A 43 16.61 3.01 11.11
C TYR A 43 16.26 2.08 9.93
N TYR A 44 17.25 1.60 9.16
CA TYR A 44 17.01 0.67 8.05
C TYR A 44 16.34 -0.62 8.53
N THR A 45 16.79 -1.16 9.68
CA THR A 45 16.16 -2.35 10.24
C THR A 45 14.71 -2.09 10.66
N LEU A 46 14.43 -0.95 11.28
CA LEU A 46 13.09 -0.56 11.71
C LEU A 46 12.15 -0.32 10.52
N VAL A 47 12.63 0.33 9.47
CA VAL A 47 11.85 0.61 8.26
C VAL A 47 11.42 -0.68 7.54
N VAL A 48 12.19 -1.76 7.66
CA VAL A 48 11.79 -3.08 7.15
C VAL A 48 10.94 -3.84 8.17
N ALA A 49 11.32 -3.81 9.45
CA ALA A 49 10.67 -4.57 10.51
C ALA A 49 9.24 -4.07 10.79
N ALA A 50 9.02 -2.75 10.83
CA ALA A 50 7.72 -2.15 11.11
C ALA A 50 6.62 -2.63 10.15
N PRO A 51 6.76 -2.47 8.81
CA PRO A 51 5.79 -3.00 7.87
C PRO A 51 5.77 -4.53 7.84
N ALA A 52 6.90 -5.23 8.04
CA ALA A 52 6.88 -6.69 8.09
C ALA A 52 6.01 -7.21 9.25
N LEU A 53 6.13 -6.60 10.44
CA LEU A 53 5.32 -6.93 11.61
C LEU A 53 3.84 -6.58 11.41
N THR A 54 3.52 -5.57 10.60
CA THR A 54 2.14 -5.23 10.23
C THR A 54 1.56 -6.20 9.21
N PHE A 55 2.25 -6.39 8.09
CA PHE A 55 1.65 -6.99 6.89
C PHE A 55 1.79 -8.51 6.81
N PHE A 56 2.78 -9.14 7.44
CA PHE A 56 2.86 -10.61 7.46
C PHE A 56 1.72 -11.26 8.25
N PRO A 57 1.31 -10.75 9.44
CA PRO A 57 0.11 -11.24 10.11
C PRO A 57 -1.14 -11.03 9.26
N VAL A 58 -1.30 -9.84 8.65
CA VAL A 58 -2.43 -9.55 7.77
C VAL A 58 -2.47 -10.48 6.56
N ALA A 59 -1.33 -10.72 5.91
CA ALA A 59 -1.16 -11.67 4.80
C ALA A 59 -1.65 -13.08 5.17
N ARG A 60 -1.33 -13.54 6.39
CA ARG A 60 -1.79 -14.82 6.91
C ARG A 60 -3.30 -14.84 7.15
N LEU A 61 -3.89 -13.73 7.60
CA LEU A 61 -5.33 -13.62 7.85
C LEU A 61 -6.15 -13.63 6.55
N ILE A 62 -5.65 -12.98 5.49
CA ILE A 62 -6.34 -12.90 4.19
C ILE A 62 -5.99 -14.07 3.26
N GLY A 63 -5.01 -14.92 3.62
CA GLY A 63 -4.58 -16.07 2.82
C GLY A 63 -3.73 -15.72 1.59
N LEU A 64 -3.20 -14.50 1.50
CA LEU A 64 -2.37 -14.04 0.38
C LEU A 64 -0.91 -13.92 0.82
N ARG A 65 -0.10 -14.94 0.54
CA ARG A 65 1.29 -14.99 1.00
C ARG A 65 2.20 -13.93 0.36
N THR A 66 1.97 -13.57 -0.91
CA THR A 66 2.80 -12.58 -1.62
C THR A 66 2.55 -11.15 -1.13
N PHE A 67 1.34 -10.87 -0.63
CA PHE A 67 0.96 -9.56 -0.10
C PHE A 67 1.90 -9.05 0.98
N GLY A 68 2.36 -9.92 1.89
CA GLY A 68 3.27 -9.52 2.97
C GLY A 68 4.58 -8.95 2.43
N TRP A 69 5.16 -9.58 1.41
CA TRP A 69 6.40 -9.13 0.78
C TRP A 69 6.20 -7.86 -0.06
N GLU A 70 5.15 -7.83 -0.87
CA GLU A 70 4.80 -6.66 -1.69
C GLU A 70 4.60 -5.42 -0.81
N ALA A 71 3.75 -5.53 0.23
CA ALA A 71 3.49 -4.42 1.14
C ALA A 71 4.75 -3.99 1.92
N THR A 72 5.52 -4.94 2.43
CA THR A 72 6.76 -4.63 3.16
C THR A 72 7.75 -3.89 2.27
N GLY A 73 7.97 -4.36 1.04
CA GLY A 73 8.86 -3.73 0.08
C GLY A 73 8.40 -2.31 -0.30
N CYS A 74 7.11 -2.12 -0.58
CA CYS A 74 6.58 -0.81 -0.95
C CYS A 74 6.65 0.20 0.20
N TRP A 75 6.28 -0.20 1.42
CA TRP A 75 6.37 0.68 2.59
C TRP A 75 7.82 1.02 2.94
N ALA A 76 8.70 0.02 2.99
CA ALA A 76 10.10 0.25 3.27
C ALA A 76 10.74 1.16 2.19
N GLY A 77 10.49 0.87 0.92
CA GLY A 77 10.96 1.68 -0.20
C GLY A 77 10.45 3.11 -0.15
N LEU A 78 9.16 3.33 0.14
CA LEU A 78 8.58 4.66 0.22
C LEU A 78 9.20 5.47 1.36
N VAL A 79 9.34 4.87 2.55
CA VAL A 79 9.91 5.54 3.73
C VAL A 79 11.39 5.87 3.50
N LEU A 80 12.17 4.95 2.95
CA LEU A 80 13.58 5.21 2.60
C LEU A 80 13.68 6.32 1.55
N MET A 81 12.81 6.31 0.53
CA MET A 81 12.76 7.34 -0.48
C MET A 81 12.48 8.72 0.13
N LEU A 82 11.44 8.81 0.97
CA LEU A 82 11.11 10.05 1.70
C LEU A 82 12.24 10.56 2.59
N THR A 83 13.08 9.65 3.09
CA THR A 83 14.15 10.01 4.04
C THR A 83 15.43 10.46 3.36
N PHE A 84 15.79 9.83 2.22
CA PHE A 84 17.12 9.98 1.63
C PHE A 84 17.12 10.46 0.18
N VAL A 85 15.97 10.43 -0.50
CA VAL A 85 15.88 10.73 -1.94
C VAL A 85 14.79 11.76 -2.18
N SER A 86 15.20 13.01 -2.43
CA SER A 86 14.29 14.03 -2.94
C SER A 86 13.91 13.69 -4.39
N PRO A 87 12.61 13.52 -4.73
CA PRO A 87 12.17 13.24 -6.10
C PRO A 87 12.66 14.29 -7.10
N ASP A 88 12.77 15.55 -6.67
CA ASP A 88 13.25 16.67 -7.48
C ASP A 88 14.68 16.49 -7.97
N VAL A 89 15.54 15.92 -7.12
CA VAL A 89 16.96 15.69 -7.45
C VAL A 89 17.09 14.51 -8.41
N ALA A 90 16.24 13.50 -8.24
CA ALA A 90 16.24 12.30 -9.08
C ALA A 90 15.48 12.47 -10.41
N GLY A 91 14.76 13.59 -10.60
CA GLY A 91 13.99 13.88 -11.80
C GLY A 91 12.89 12.84 -12.09
N LEU A 92 12.59 12.62 -13.37
CA LEU A 92 11.52 11.72 -13.81
C LEU A 92 11.61 10.29 -13.20
N PRO A 93 12.79 9.62 -13.15
CA PRO A 93 12.93 8.33 -12.49
C PRO A 93 12.52 8.36 -11.00
N GLY A 94 12.85 9.43 -10.28
CA GLY A 94 12.45 9.62 -8.90
C GLY A 94 10.93 9.72 -8.75
N TYR A 95 10.29 10.55 -9.57
CA TYR A 95 8.84 10.67 -9.57
C TYR A 95 8.13 9.36 -9.91
N LEU A 96 8.63 8.59 -10.89
CA LEU A 96 8.08 7.28 -11.24
C LEU A 96 8.24 6.27 -10.09
N ALA A 97 9.42 6.19 -9.48
CA ALA A 97 9.66 5.32 -8.34
C ALA A 97 8.78 5.68 -7.14
N PHE A 98 8.66 6.97 -6.82
CA PHE A 98 7.78 7.47 -5.76
C PHE A 98 6.33 7.08 -6.01
N THR A 99 5.84 7.34 -7.23
CA THR A 99 4.46 7.05 -7.64
C THR A 99 4.17 5.55 -7.58
N ALA A 100 5.10 4.71 -8.03
CA ALA A 100 4.96 3.25 -7.98
C ALA A 100 4.95 2.71 -6.54
N LEU A 101 5.83 3.23 -5.68
CA LEU A 101 5.87 2.87 -4.25
C LEU A 101 4.60 3.33 -3.53
N LEU A 102 4.15 4.56 -3.79
CA LEU A 102 2.91 5.10 -3.26
C LEU A 102 1.70 4.24 -3.69
N PHE A 103 1.65 3.84 -4.96
CA PHE A 103 0.62 2.93 -5.45
C PHE A 103 0.61 1.62 -4.68
N GLY A 104 1.76 0.99 -4.49
CA GLY A 104 1.88 -0.24 -3.72
C GLY A 104 1.46 -0.07 -2.25
N VAL A 105 1.83 1.05 -1.63
CA VAL A 105 1.41 1.40 -0.26
C VAL A 105 -0.10 1.57 -0.16
N VAL A 106 -0.72 2.37 -1.02
CA VAL A 106 -2.18 2.59 -0.99
C VAL A 106 -2.91 1.28 -1.30
N ALA A 107 -2.45 0.52 -2.30
CA ALA A 107 -3.01 -0.80 -2.61
C ALA A 107 -2.92 -1.75 -1.42
N SER A 108 -1.82 -1.70 -0.65
CA SER A 108 -1.65 -2.55 0.53
C SER A 108 -2.65 -2.24 1.64
N ILE A 109 -3.10 -0.99 1.74
CA ILE A 109 -4.13 -0.56 2.69
C ILE A 109 -5.52 -0.92 2.17
N CYS A 110 -5.80 -0.68 0.89
CA CYS A 110 -7.10 -0.93 0.28
C CYS A 110 -7.44 -2.43 0.20
N LEU A 111 -6.46 -3.31 0.02
CA LEU A 111 -6.68 -4.74 -0.14
C LEU A 111 -7.39 -5.41 1.07
N PRO A 112 -6.89 -5.30 2.32
CA PRO A 112 -7.57 -5.89 3.46
C PRO A 112 -8.95 -5.25 3.70
N VAL A 113 -9.11 -3.96 3.40
CA VAL A 113 -10.41 -3.26 3.50
C VAL A 113 -11.41 -3.82 2.50
N GLY A 114 -11.04 -3.92 1.22
CA GLY A 114 -11.88 -4.51 0.17
C GLY A 114 -12.23 -5.97 0.46
N TYR A 115 -11.27 -6.75 0.95
CA TYR A 115 -11.50 -8.13 1.37
C TYR A 115 -12.49 -8.23 2.54
N ALA A 116 -12.37 -7.36 3.56
CA ALA A 116 -13.28 -7.34 4.70
C ALA A 116 -14.71 -6.89 4.32
N ILE A 117 -14.83 -5.90 3.44
CA ILE A 117 -16.11 -5.43 2.91
C ILE A 117 -16.79 -6.54 2.11
N GLY A 118 -16.07 -7.18 1.18
CA GLY A 118 -16.59 -8.32 0.41
C GLY A 118 -17.03 -9.48 1.30
N PHE A 119 -16.28 -9.77 2.37
CA PHE A 119 -16.64 -10.84 3.32
C PHE A 119 -17.91 -10.55 4.14
N LYS A 120 -18.20 -9.27 4.42
CA LYS A 120 -19.38 -8.81 5.17
C LYS A 120 -20.63 -8.66 4.30
N LEU A 121 -20.49 -8.14 3.08
CA LEU A 121 -21.62 -7.81 2.21
C LEU A 121 -22.11 -9.01 1.36
N LEU A 122 -21.24 -9.99 1.06
CA LEU A 122 -21.61 -11.13 0.22
C LEU A 122 -22.20 -12.27 1.07
N THR A 123 -23.52 -12.43 0.98
CA THR A 123 -24.31 -13.50 1.62
C THR A 123 -24.09 -14.89 1.00
N LEU A 124 -23.68 -14.97 -0.28
CA LEU A 124 -23.41 -16.23 -0.98
C LEU A 124 -21.97 -16.71 -0.77
N ARG A 125 -21.81 -17.91 -0.17
CA ARG A 125 -20.50 -18.53 0.14
C ARG A 125 -19.56 -18.66 -1.06
N VAL A 126 -20.11 -18.80 -2.28
CA VAL A 126 -19.34 -18.93 -3.54
C VAL A 126 -18.59 -17.65 -3.90
N HIS A 127 -19.16 -16.47 -3.60
CA HIS A 127 -18.54 -15.17 -3.90
C HIS A 127 -17.67 -14.64 -2.76
N ARG A 128 -17.77 -15.25 -1.57
CA ARG A 128 -17.16 -14.77 -0.32
C ARG A 128 -15.62 -14.91 -0.27
N ARG A 129 -15.02 -15.58 -1.25
CA ARG A 129 -13.57 -15.84 -1.36
C ARG A 129 -12.97 -15.43 -2.71
N ASP A 130 -13.64 -14.59 -3.50
CA ASP A 130 -13.03 -14.07 -4.73
C ASP A 130 -11.95 -13.02 -4.40
N THR A 131 -10.76 -13.52 -4.05
CA THR A 131 -9.57 -12.71 -3.78
C THR A 131 -9.11 -11.95 -5.01
N GLY A 132 -9.41 -12.44 -6.21
CA GLY A 132 -9.07 -11.78 -7.48
C GLY A 132 -9.85 -10.48 -7.65
N ARG A 133 -11.16 -10.52 -7.37
CA ARG A 133 -12.00 -9.31 -7.38
C ARG A 133 -11.55 -8.27 -6.35
N ALA A 134 -11.33 -8.69 -5.10
CA ALA A 134 -10.88 -7.78 -4.05
C ALA A 134 -9.53 -7.11 -4.38
N ARG A 135 -8.61 -7.85 -5.03
CA ARG A 135 -7.32 -7.32 -5.50
C ARG A 135 -7.50 -6.28 -6.60
N ARG A 136 -8.37 -6.53 -7.57
CA ARG A 136 -8.67 -5.59 -8.66
C ARG A 136 -9.31 -4.30 -8.13
N GLU A 137 -10.33 -4.41 -7.28
CA GLU A 137 -10.98 -3.24 -6.67
C GLU A 137 -9.99 -2.43 -5.82
N ALA A 138 -9.11 -3.08 -5.06
CA ALA A 138 -8.06 -2.41 -4.30
C ALA A 138 -7.04 -1.68 -5.19
N TYR A 139 -6.66 -2.26 -6.33
CA TYR A 139 -5.78 -1.62 -7.30
C TYR A 139 -6.42 -0.43 -7.98
N LEU A 140 -7.71 -0.50 -8.34
CA LEU A 140 -8.43 0.65 -8.88
C LEU A 140 -8.55 1.78 -7.85
N ALA A 141 -8.86 1.45 -6.60
CA ALA A 141 -8.90 2.43 -5.52
C ALA A 141 -7.53 3.08 -5.29
N ALA A 142 -6.45 2.29 -5.30
CA ALA A 142 -5.10 2.80 -5.19
C ALA A 142 -4.72 3.70 -6.38
N LEU A 143 -5.08 3.29 -7.60
CA LEU A 143 -4.84 4.05 -8.81
C LEU A 143 -5.57 5.40 -8.77
N PHE A 144 -6.82 5.43 -8.29
CA PHE A 144 -7.58 6.66 -8.10
C PHE A 144 -6.85 7.65 -7.19
N VAL A 145 -6.39 7.19 -6.03
CA VAL A 145 -5.68 8.03 -5.04
C VAL A 145 -4.35 8.53 -5.61
N VAL A 146 -3.55 7.65 -6.22
CA VAL A 146 -2.22 8.00 -6.74
C VAL A 146 -2.32 8.95 -7.93
N LEU A 147 -3.25 8.71 -8.87
CA LEU A 147 -3.45 9.62 -10.00
C LEU A 147 -3.99 10.97 -9.52
N SER A 148 -4.88 10.99 -8.53
CA SER A 148 -5.36 12.23 -7.92
C SER A 148 -4.22 13.01 -7.25
N ALA A 149 -3.30 12.32 -6.55
CA ALA A 149 -2.11 12.93 -5.98
C ALA A 149 -1.17 13.50 -7.07
N ALA A 150 -0.96 12.76 -8.17
CA ALA A 150 -0.18 13.23 -9.31
C ALA A 150 -0.80 14.46 -10.00
N MET A 151 -2.13 14.47 -10.18
CA MET A 151 -2.85 15.63 -10.71
C MET A 151 -2.76 16.85 -9.78
N ASN A 152 -2.76 16.62 -8.46
CA ASN A 152 -2.58 17.68 -7.48
C ASN A 152 -1.19 18.31 -7.56
N MET A 153 -0.15 17.49 -7.72
CA MET A 153 1.22 17.97 -7.93
C MET A 153 1.34 18.81 -9.20
N GLY A 154 0.62 18.45 -10.27
CA GLY A 154 0.56 19.23 -11.51
C GLY A 154 -0.37 20.45 -11.45
N GLY A 155 -1.09 20.69 -10.35
CA GLY A 155 -2.07 21.78 -10.24
C GLY A 155 -3.36 21.56 -11.06
N PHE A 156 -3.59 20.35 -11.56
CA PHE A 156 -4.76 19.99 -12.36
C PHE A 156 -5.89 19.38 -11.52
N LEU A 157 -5.71 19.17 -10.22
CA LEU A 157 -6.74 18.56 -9.40
C LEU A 157 -7.88 19.55 -9.15
N ASN A 158 -9.04 19.24 -9.72
CA ASN A 158 -10.31 19.88 -9.41
C ASN A 158 -11.40 18.81 -9.30
N ALA A 159 -12.57 19.19 -8.78
CA ALA A 159 -13.67 18.25 -8.55
C ALA A 159 -14.12 17.54 -9.84
N LEU A 160 -14.13 18.26 -10.98
CA LEU A 160 -14.49 17.70 -12.27
C LEU A 160 -13.51 16.63 -12.72
N ASN A 161 -12.21 16.90 -12.64
CA ASN A 161 -11.13 16.01 -13.02
C ASN A 161 -11.09 14.76 -12.13
N ALA A 162 -11.31 14.92 -10.83
CA ALA A 162 -11.45 13.79 -9.90
C ALA A 162 -12.68 12.93 -10.25
N MET A 163 -13.82 13.57 -10.58
CA MET A 163 -15.03 12.86 -11.01
C MET A 163 -14.82 12.10 -12.32
N LEU A 164 -14.17 12.74 -13.32
CA LEU A 164 -13.84 12.11 -14.60
C LEU A 164 -12.91 10.91 -14.40
N LEU A 165 -11.90 11.04 -13.55
CA LEU A 165 -11.00 9.95 -13.20
C LEU A 165 -11.77 8.78 -12.55
N ALA A 166 -12.65 9.07 -11.58
CA ALA A 166 -13.49 8.06 -10.96
C ALA A 166 -14.39 7.36 -11.99
N LEU A 167 -14.97 8.11 -12.93
CA LEU A 167 -15.80 7.57 -14.01
C LEU A 167 -15.00 6.65 -14.93
N ILE A 168 -13.81 7.05 -15.36
CA ILE A 168 -12.93 6.24 -16.20
C ILE A 168 -12.60 4.91 -15.51
N LEU A 169 -12.24 4.95 -14.22
CA LEU A 169 -11.91 3.74 -13.46
C LEU A 169 -13.14 2.84 -13.26
N ALA A 170 -14.33 3.42 -13.04
CA ALA A 170 -15.57 2.68 -12.96
C ALA A 170 -15.95 2.01 -14.29
N LEU A 171 -15.68 2.68 -15.42
CA LEU A 171 -15.86 2.08 -16.76
C LEU A 171 -14.88 0.94 -16.98
N ILE A 172 -13.60 1.09 -16.61
CA ILE A 172 -12.61 0.01 -16.69
C ILE A 172 -13.08 -1.22 -15.90
N GLU A 173 -13.58 -1.03 -14.67
CA GLU A 173 -14.13 -2.13 -13.87
C GLU A 173 -15.36 -2.77 -14.55
N SER A 174 -16.26 -1.95 -15.08
CA SER A 174 -17.47 -2.41 -15.77
C SER A 174 -17.12 -3.25 -17.01
N PHE A 175 -16.14 -2.82 -17.81
CA PHE A 175 -15.66 -3.59 -18.96
C PHE A 175 -14.94 -4.88 -18.53
N ALA A 176 -14.15 -4.84 -17.46
CA ALA A 176 -13.49 -6.02 -16.93
C ALA A 176 -14.50 -7.08 -16.44
N LEU A 177 -15.61 -6.65 -15.84
CA LEU A 177 -16.72 -7.51 -15.45
C LEU A 177 -17.49 -8.03 -16.67
N ALA A 178 -17.76 -7.17 -17.65
CA ALA A 178 -18.47 -7.52 -18.88
C ALA A 178 -17.71 -8.54 -19.75
N ARG A 179 -16.38 -8.61 -19.63
CA ARG A 179 -15.53 -9.58 -20.36
C ARG A 179 -15.48 -10.98 -19.71
N LYS A 180 -16.25 -11.25 -18.64
CA LYS A 180 -16.46 -12.60 -18.10
C LYS A 180 -17.68 -13.39 -18.68
N PRO A 181 -17.96 -13.46 -20.00
CA PRO A 181 -18.85 -14.48 -20.53
C PRO A 181 -18.05 -15.61 -21.18
N GLY A 182 -18.09 -16.84 -20.62
CA GLY A 182 -17.81 -18.06 -21.38
C GLY A 182 -16.71 -19.03 -20.91
N GLU A 183 -16.48 -19.23 -19.61
CA GLU A 183 -15.61 -20.34 -19.13
C GLU A 183 -16.42 -21.42 -18.37
N GLN A 184 -17.57 -21.82 -18.94
CA GLN A 184 -18.38 -22.97 -18.52
C GLN A 184 -18.98 -23.75 -19.72
N ALA A 185 -18.26 -23.81 -20.85
CA ALA A 185 -18.69 -24.60 -22.00
C ALA A 185 -17.51 -25.29 -22.70
N LEU A 186 -16.75 -26.10 -21.95
CA LEU A 186 -15.95 -27.22 -22.47
C LEU A 186 -15.90 -28.32 -21.41
#